data_AF-A0ABD0RGI6-F1
#
_entry.id   AF-A0ABD0RGI6-F1
#
_cell.length_a   1.000
_cell.length_b   1.000
_cell.length_c   1.000
_cell.angle_alpha   90.00
_cell.angle_beta   90.00
_cell.angle_gamma   90.00
#
_symmetry.space_group_name_H-M   'P 1'
#
loop_
_entity.id
_entity.type
_entity.pdbx_description
1 polymer ?
#
loop_
_entity_poly.entity_id
_entity_poly.type
_entity_poly.pdbx_seq_one_letter_code
_entity_poly.pdbx_strand_id
1 'polypeptide(L)' 'ICTQFLEAENIPVLAWPAYSPDMSPFEHVWDALDRRIQQRVPVPANIRQLHTAIEEEYTNIPQATINNLINS' A
#
# COMPACT_ATOMS: atom_id res chain seq x y z
N ILE A 1 -10.64 1.40 21.94
CA ILE A 1 -11.16 0.30 21.10
C ILE A 1 -10.05 -0.26 20.22
N CYS A 2 -9.42 0.52 19.33
CA CYS A 2 -8.31 0.01 18.52
C CYS A 2 -7.06 -0.39 19.32
N THR A 3 -6.63 0.38 20.33
CA THR A 3 -5.45 0.03 21.15
C THR A 3 -5.64 -1.25 21.96
N GLN A 4 -6.81 -1.41 22.59
CA GLN A 4 -7.16 -2.63 23.33
C GLN A 4 -7.19 -3.88 22.44
N PHE A 5 -7.63 -3.75 21.19
CA PHE A 5 -7.55 -4.84 20.21
C PHE A 5 -6.10 -5.17 19.85
N LEU A 6 -5.27 -4.17 19.56
CA LEU A 6 -3.85 -4.38 19.25
C LEU A 6 -3.09 -5.00 20.43
N GLU A 7 -3.40 -4.59 21.66
CA GLU A 7 -2.88 -5.19 22.88
C GLU A 7 -3.34 -6.65 23.06
N ALA A 8 -4.63 -6.93 22.83
CA ALA A 8 -5.19 -8.29 22.93
C ALA A 8 -4.59 -9.26 21.89
N GLU A 9 -4.36 -8.77 20.67
CA GLU A 9 -3.73 -9.54 19.57
C GLU A 9 -2.19 -9.51 19.64
N ASN A 10 -1.61 -8.87 20.66
CA ASN A 10 -0.17 -8.76 20.89
C ASN A 10 0.58 -8.15 19.69
N ILE A 11 -0.05 -7.20 18.99
CA ILE A 11 0.48 -6.51 17.83
C ILE A 11 1.31 -5.31 18.31
N PRO A 12 2.64 -5.28 18.06
CA PRO A 12 3.48 -4.17 18.47
C PRO A 12 3.11 -2.91 17.68
N VAL A 13 2.82 -1.83 18.40
CA VAL A 13 2.52 -0.52 17.80
C VAL A 13 3.80 0.26 17.63
N LEU A 14 4.13 0.62 16.39
CA LEU A 14 5.28 1.46 16.10
C LEU A 14 4.99 2.91 16.53
N ALA A 15 5.94 3.55 17.23
CA ALA A 15 5.83 4.97 17.57
C ALA A 15 6.07 5.82 16.32
N TRP A 16 4.98 6.29 15.69
CA TRP A 16 5.04 7.10 14.47
C TRP A 16 4.98 8.60 14.79
N PRO A 17 5.89 9.44 14.25
CA PRO A 17 5.78 10.88 14.41
C PRO A 17 4.55 11.44 13.69
N ALA A 18 3.89 12.42 14.32
CA ALA A 18 2.73 13.08 13.72
C ALA A 18 3.13 13.82 12.43
N TYR A 19 2.25 13.78 11.41
CA TYR A 19 2.40 14.45 10.11
C TYR A 19 3.58 13.99 9.25
N SER A 20 4.04 12.73 9.40
CA SER A 20 5.06 12.12 8.53
C SER A 20 4.50 10.99 7.66
N PRO A 21 3.60 11.28 6.69
CA PRO A 21 3.12 10.27 5.75
C PRO A 21 4.24 9.80 4.80
N ASP A 22 5.19 10.68 4.51
CA ASP A 22 6.40 10.44 3.72
C ASP A 22 7.32 9.36 4.31
N MET A 23 7.26 9.13 5.62
CA MET A 23 8.04 8.08 6.26
C MET A 23 7.42 6.69 6.08
N SER A 24 6.17 6.57 5.62
CA SER A 24 5.42 5.31 5.66
C SER A 24 5.70 4.47 4.42
N PRO A 25 6.29 3.26 4.56
CA PRO A 25 6.51 2.38 3.42
C PRO A 25 5.21 2.05 2.67
N PHE A 26 4.06 2.12 3.35
CA PHE A 26 2.75 1.89 2.73
C PHE A 26 2.36 3.00 1.76
N GLU A 27 2.65 4.26 2.06
CA GLU A 27 2.36 5.38 1.14
C GLU A 27 3.18 5.25 -0.15
N HIS A 28 4.43 4.82 -0.06
CA HIS A 28 5.25 4.55 -1.25
C HIS A 28 4.72 3.40 -2.09
N VAL A 29 4.20 2.34 -1.45
CA VAL A 29 3.55 1.23 -2.18
C VAL A 29 2.27 1.70 -2.87
N TRP A 30 1.47 2.56 -2.22
CA TRP A 30 0.27 3.13 -2.82
C TRP A 30 0.58 4.03 -4.02
N ASP A 31 1.58 4.91 -3.94
CA ASP A 31 2.01 5.74 -5.07
C ASP A 31 2.51 4.88 -6.25
N ALA A 32 3.29 3.82 -5.97
CA ALA A 32 3.72 2.89 -7.01
C ALA A 32 2.56 2.17 -7.70
N LEU A 33 1.54 1.76 -6.93
CA LEU A 33 0.35 1.09 -7.43
C LEU A 33 -0.52 2.04 -8.26
N ASP A 34 -0.77 3.26 -7.79
CA ASP A 34 -1.56 4.27 -8.50
C ASP A 34 -0.93 4.61 -9.86
N ARG A 35 0.39 4.82 -9.89
CA ARG A 35 1.13 5.05 -11.15
C ARG A 35 0.97 3.92 -12.15
N ARG A 36 1.02 2.66 -11.68
CA ARG A 36 0.82 1.49 -12.56
C ARG A 36 -0.59 1.44 -13.12
N ILE A 37 -1.60 1.67 -12.28
CA ILE A 37 -3.01 1.68 -12.70
C ILE A 37 -3.26 2.78 -13.74
N GLN A 38 -2.70 3.97 -13.56
CA GLN A 38 -2.82 5.09 -14.51
C GLN A 38 -2.15 4.82 -15.86
N GLN A 39 -1.14 3.95 -15.90
CA GLN A 39 -0.45 3.55 -17.13
C GLN A 39 -1.17 2.44 -17.90
N ARG A 40 -2.23 1.84 -17.34
CA ARG A 40 -2.96 0.74 -18.00
C ARG A 40 -3.74 1.24 -19.21
N VAL A 41 -3.79 0.39 -20.23
CA VAL A 41 -4.59 0.63 -21.43
C VAL A 41 -5.48 -0.60 -21.68
N PRO A 42 -6.83 -0.46 -21.64
CA PRO A 42 -7.58 0.75 -21.31
C PRO A 42 -7.47 1.12 -19.81
N VAL A 43 -7.59 2.41 -19.51
CA VAL A 43 -7.72 2.88 -18.13
C VAL A 43 -9.04 2.35 -17.54
N PRO A 44 -9.05 1.83 -16.30
CA PRO A 44 -10.26 1.36 -15.65
C PRO A 44 -11.33 2.46 -15.59
N ALA A 45 -12.52 2.19 -16.14
CA ALA A 45 -13.61 3.17 -16.24
C ALA A 45 -14.74 2.95 -15.21
N ASN A 46 -14.68 1.85 -14.45
CA ASN A 46 -15.67 1.53 -13.42
C ASN A 46 -15.04 0.78 -12.24
N ILE A 47 -15.76 0.71 -11.13
CA ILE A 47 -15.29 0.10 -9.87
C ILE A 47 -14.84 -1.36 -10.05
N ARG A 48 -15.54 -2.15 -10.90
CA ARG A 48 -15.17 -3.55 -11.13
C ARG A 48 -13.83 -3.65 -11.86
N GLN A 49 -13.65 -2.86 -12.92
CA GLN A 49 -12.39 -2.79 -13.65
C GLN A 49 -11.24 -2.27 -12.77
N LEU A 50 -11.52 -1.29 -11.90
CA LEU A 50 -10.52 -0.75 -10.98
C LEU A 50 -10.11 -1.80 -9.95
N HIS A 51 -11.06 -2.55 -9.39
CA HIS A 51 -10.77 -3.64 -8.46
C HIS A 51 -9.86 -4.70 -9.09
N THR A 52 -10.22 -5.18 -10.29
CA THR A 52 -9.39 -6.14 -11.03
C THR A 52 -8.01 -5.58 -11.35
N ALA A 53 -7.92 -4.32 -11.78
CA ALA A 53 -6.64 -3.67 -12.05
C ALA A 53 -5.76 -3.57 -10.81
N ILE A 54 -6.33 -3.24 -9.64
CA ILE A 54 -5.62 -3.20 -8.36
C ILE A 54 -5.04 -4.58 -8.02
N GLU A 55 -5.85 -5.64 -8.09
CA GLU A 55 -5.42 -7.01 -7.77
C GLU A 55 -4.29 -7.49 -8.68
N GLU A 56 -4.41 -7.24 -9.98
CA GLU A 56 -3.41 -7.62 -10.97
C GLU A 56 -2.11 -6.82 -10.79
N GLU A 57 -2.19 -5.49 -10.69
CA GLU A 57 -0.99 -4.66 -10.54
C GLU A 57 -0.27 -4.93 -9.22
N TYR A 58 -1.02 -5.13 -8.13
CA TYR A 58 -0.46 -5.47 -6.83
C TYR A 58 0.29 -6.80 -6.87
N THR A 59 -0.28 -7.82 -7.50
CA THR A 59 0.37 -9.13 -7.69
C THR A 59 1.61 -9.03 -8.59
N ASN A 60 1.63 -8.07 -9.52
CA ASN A 60 2.76 -7.80 -10.40
C ASN A 60 3.87 -6.94 -9.76
N ILE A 61 3.71 -6.44 -8.53
CA ILE A 61 4.79 -5.72 -7.84
C ILE A 61 5.79 -6.76 -7.31
N PRO A 62 7.06 -6.77 -7.80
CA PRO A 62 8.04 -7.71 -7.27
C PRO A 62 8.28 -7.44 -5.79
N GLN A 63 8.38 -8.50 -4.99
CA GLN A 63 8.68 -8.37 -3.55
C GLN A 63 9.96 -7.56 -3.27
N ALA A 64 10.95 -7.64 -4.16
CA ALA A 64 12.16 -6.83 -4.08
C ALA A 64 11.87 -5.32 -4.10
N THR A 65 10.85 -4.88 -4.84
CA THR A 65 10.40 -3.48 -4.87
C THR A 65 9.84 -3.07 -3.51
N ILE A 66 8.99 -3.91 -2.91
CA ILE A 66 8.43 -3.67 -1.57
C ILE A 66 9.55 -3.62 -0.53
N ASN A 67 10.49 -4.57 -0.59
CA ASN A 67 11.62 -4.63 0.33
C ASN A 67 12.53 -3.39 0.20
N ASN A 68 12.76 -2.90 -1.01
CA ASN A 68 13.54 -1.68 -1.22
C ASN A 68 12.83 -0.45 -0.67
N LEU A 69 11.51 -0.37 -0.79
CA LEU A 69 10.71 0.73 -0.24
C LEU A 69 10.63 0.72 1.30
N ILE A 70 10.70 -0.46 1.93
CA ILE A 70 10.75 -0.60 3.40
C ILE A 70 12.13 -0.22 3.96
N ASN A 71 13.20 -0.46 3.19
CA ASN A 71 14.58 -0.19 3.60
C ASN A 71 15.11 1.17 3.12
N SER A 72 14.30 1.96 2.42
CA SER A 72 14.60 3.32 1.95
C SER A 72 14.37 4.34 3.04
#